data_AF-A0A2G4FJG8-F1
#
_entry.id   AF-A0A2G4FJG8-F1
#
_cell.length_a   1.000
_cell.length_b   1.000
_cell.length_c   1.000
_cell.angle_alpha   90.00
_cell.angle_beta   90.00
_cell.angle_gamma   90.00
#
_symmetry.space_group_name_H-M   'P 1'
#
loop_
_entity.id
_entity.type
_entity.pdbx_description
1 polymer ?
#
loop_
_entity_poly.entity_id
_entity_poly.type
_entity_poly.pdbx_seq_one_letter_code
_entity_poly.pdbx_strand_id
1 'polypeptide(L)'
;MSIKAVAAKILARYSHIQTQKWANSPVATQEKVFQSLLSKAKNTQFGKDHDFSNIKSFEDFAKQVPVRDYEQLKSYIDKVVAGESDILWIGKPLYFAKTSGTTSGAKYIPLTAESMPFHIKAAKNAILSYIHETGNADFVDGKMIFLQGSPEMEEKNGIKLGRLSGIVAHYVPKYLQKNRLPSWKTNCIEDWETKVDAIVEETFHQNMTVISGIPSWVQMYFEKLKIKSNLPVGDLFKNFNLFIYGGVNYEPYRSKFEQLVGRKVDSIELFPASEGFFAYQDSQTEKGMLLLLNSGIFYEFIKADEFFTENPKRLTIREVEINVSYVLIISTNAGLWAYNIGDTIAFISTKPYRIIVTGRIKHYISAFGEHVIGKEVENALQIAILGTYISVNEFTVAPQINPKSGLPYHEWLIEFDSEPEDLEAFALKIDTTMRQQNVYYDDLIKGNVLRTIIITKVAKNGFKNYMKSIGKLGGQNKLPRLSNDRKIADFLTM
;
A
#
# COMPACT_ATOMS: atom_id res chain seq x y z
N MET A 1 -31.05 -5.01 -17.44
CA MET A 1 -29.73 -5.55 -17.05
C MET A 1 -29.00 -5.95 -18.32
N SER A 2 -27.79 -5.47 -18.55
CA SER A 2 -27.04 -5.80 -19.77
C SER A 2 -26.55 -7.25 -19.76
N ILE A 3 -26.20 -7.78 -20.95
CA ILE A 3 -25.55 -9.09 -21.09
C ILE A 3 -24.25 -9.14 -20.27
N LYS A 4 -23.51 -8.02 -20.21
CA LYS A 4 -22.29 -7.89 -19.42
C LYS A 4 -22.57 -8.05 -17.92
N ALA A 5 -23.62 -7.41 -17.41
CA ALA A 5 -24.00 -7.52 -16.01
C ALA A 5 -24.43 -8.95 -15.63
N VAL A 6 -25.19 -9.64 -16.49
CA VAL A 6 -25.56 -11.06 -16.27
C VAL A 6 -24.33 -11.96 -16.25
N ALA A 7 -23.45 -11.82 -17.25
CA ALA A 7 -22.20 -12.58 -17.31
C ALA A 7 -21.30 -12.32 -16.09
N ALA A 8 -21.21 -11.06 -15.65
CA ALA A 8 -20.43 -10.67 -14.49
C ALA A 8 -20.95 -11.34 -13.20
N LYS A 9 -22.26 -11.42 -13.01
CA LYS A 9 -22.87 -12.13 -11.85
C LYS A 9 -22.58 -13.63 -11.85
N ILE A 10 -22.60 -14.28 -13.01
CA ILE A 10 -22.25 -15.70 -13.15
C ILE A 10 -20.77 -15.91 -12.80
N LEU A 11 -19.89 -15.08 -13.37
CA LEU A 11 -18.45 -15.12 -13.07
C LEU A 11 -18.17 -14.81 -11.60
N ALA A 12 -18.92 -13.90 -10.99
CA ALA A 12 -18.82 -13.55 -9.58
C ALA A 12 -19.13 -14.75 -8.68
N ARG A 13 -20.24 -15.46 -8.94
CA ARG A 13 -20.58 -16.70 -8.22
C ARG A 13 -19.51 -17.78 -8.37
N TYR A 14 -19.00 -17.98 -9.59
CA TYR A 14 -17.91 -18.94 -9.82
C TYR A 14 -16.64 -18.55 -9.07
N SER A 15 -16.23 -17.28 -9.13
CA SER A 15 -15.05 -16.75 -8.44
C SER A 15 -15.17 -16.91 -6.93
N HIS A 16 -16.35 -16.65 -6.36
CA HIS A 16 -16.62 -16.86 -4.95
C HIS A 16 -16.43 -18.33 -4.55
N ILE A 17 -17.01 -19.28 -5.31
CA ILE A 17 -16.84 -20.73 -5.05
C ILE A 17 -15.36 -21.13 -5.07
N GLN A 18 -14.57 -20.65 -6.04
CA GLN A 18 -13.14 -20.96 -6.08
C GLN A 18 -12.38 -20.34 -4.90
N THR A 19 -12.80 -19.16 -4.44
CA THR A 19 -12.23 -18.49 -3.27
C THR A 19 -12.48 -19.29 -2.00
N GLN A 20 -13.71 -19.75 -1.80
CA GLN A 20 -14.11 -20.54 -0.64
C GLN A 20 -13.30 -21.84 -0.49
N LYS A 21 -12.91 -22.48 -1.60
CA LYS A 21 -12.13 -23.74 -1.55
C LYS A 21 -10.81 -23.61 -0.78
N TRP A 22 -10.09 -22.50 -0.97
CA TRP A 22 -8.81 -22.29 -0.30
C TRP A 22 -8.96 -21.46 0.99
N ALA A 23 -9.92 -20.52 1.03
CA ALA A 23 -10.15 -19.69 2.21
C ALA A 23 -10.64 -20.50 3.41
N ASN A 24 -11.40 -21.58 3.18
CA ASN A 24 -11.87 -22.49 4.23
C ASN A 24 -10.85 -23.59 4.60
N SER A 25 -9.69 -23.63 3.95
CA SER A 25 -8.59 -24.54 4.28
C SER A 25 -7.24 -23.81 4.28
N PRO A 26 -7.09 -22.75 5.10
CA PRO A 26 -6.02 -21.78 4.99
C PRO A 26 -4.63 -22.38 5.24
N VAL A 27 -4.49 -23.16 6.32
CA VAL A 27 -3.23 -23.83 6.69
C VAL A 27 -2.81 -24.84 5.62
N ALA A 28 -3.72 -25.71 5.19
CA ALA A 28 -3.43 -26.70 4.15
C ALA A 28 -3.13 -26.06 2.78
N THR A 29 -3.73 -24.91 2.50
CA THR A 29 -3.43 -24.13 1.29
C THR A 29 -2.01 -23.57 1.34
N GLN A 30 -1.61 -22.94 2.44
CA GLN A 30 -0.26 -22.39 2.58
C GLN A 30 0.81 -23.48 2.57
N GLU A 31 0.56 -24.63 3.19
CA GLU A 31 1.47 -25.78 3.11
C GLU A 31 1.68 -26.23 1.65
N LYS A 32 0.61 -26.35 0.86
CA LYS A 32 0.71 -26.70 -0.56
C LYS A 32 1.50 -25.66 -1.37
N VAL A 33 1.28 -24.38 -1.09
CA VAL A 33 2.04 -23.30 -1.75
C VAL A 33 3.52 -23.41 -1.38
N PHE A 34 3.84 -23.54 -0.10
CA PHE A 34 5.20 -23.68 0.41
C PHE A 34 5.96 -24.84 -0.26
N GLN A 35 5.38 -26.04 -0.25
CA GLN A 35 5.96 -27.23 -0.89
C GLN A 35 6.14 -27.04 -2.40
N SER A 36 5.16 -26.40 -3.06
CA SER A 36 5.26 -26.11 -4.50
C SER A 36 6.39 -25.13 -4.81
N LEU A 37 6.58 -24.09 -3.98
CA LEU A 37 7.66 -23.12 -4.15
C LEU A 37 9.03 -23.78 -4.01
N LEU A 38 9.27 -24.54 -2.94
CA LEU A 38 10.53 -25.24 -2.71
C LEU A 38 10.85 -26.23 -3.84
N SER A 39 9.87 -27.04 -4.23
CA SER A 39 10.03 -28.06 -5.27
C SER A 39 10.45 -27.47 -6.62
N LYS A 40 9.86 -26.33 -7.01
CA LYS A 40 10.21 -25.63 -8.25
C LYS A 40 11.56 -24.93 -8.17
N ALA A 41 11.89 -24.35 -7.02
CA ALA A 41 13.08 -23.53 -6.86
C ALA A 41 14.34 -24.30 -6.47
N LYS A 42 14.24 -25.58 -6.08
CA LYS A 42 15.39 -26.35 -5.57
C LYS A 42 16.64 -26.39 -6.46
N ASN A 43 16.45 -26.22 -7.78
CA ASN A 43 17.54 -26.27 -8.75
C ASN A 43 18.10 -24.87 -9.11
N THR A 44 17.50 -23.79 -8.62
CA THR A 44 18.02 -22.44 -8.81
C THR A 44 19.31 -22.25 -8.00
N GLN A 45 20.09 -21.21 -8.31
CA GLN A 45 21.27 -20.88 -7.51
C GLN A 45 20.90 -20.67 -6.04
N PHE A 46 19.86 -19.87 -5.76
CA PHE A 46 19.41 -19.62 -4.39
C PHE A 46 18.98 -20.92 -3.69
N GLY A 47 18.24 -21.79 -4.40
CA GLY A 47 17.79 -23.08 -3.86
C GLY A 47 18.93 -24.03 -3.52
N LYS A 48 20.02 -24.03 -4.31
CA LYS A 48 21.24 -24.79 -4.02
C LYS A 48 22.01 -24.21 -2.85
N ASP A 49 22.17 -22.88 -2.81
CA ASP A 49 22.92 -22.17 -1.76
C ASP A 49 22.29 -22.36 -0.37
N HIS A 50 20.97 -22.62 -0.31
CA HIS A 50 20.21 -22.82 0.93
C HIS A 50 19.64 -24.24 1.08
N ASP A 51 20.16 -25.19 0.31
CA ASP A 51 19.85 -26.62 0.41
C ASP A 51 18.35 -26.98 0.41
N PHE A 52 17.59 -26.40 -0.53
CA PHE A 52 16.15 -26.63 -0.65
C PHE A 52 15.76 -28.10 -0.85
N SER A 53 16.68 -28.94 -1.32
CA SER A 53 16.43 -30.37 -1.52
C SER A 53 16.25 -31.14 -0.20
N ASN A 54 16.79 -30.64 0.91
CA ASN A 54 16.72 -31.30 2.22
C ASN A 54 15.73 -30.64 3.18
N ILE A 55 15.09 -29.53 2.80
CA ILE A 55 14.06 -28.86 3.59
C ILE A 55 12.79 -29.70 3.58
N LYS A 56 12.37 -30.21 4.75
CA LYS A 56 11.16 -31.05 4.90
C LYS A 56 10.06 -30.38 5.71
N SER A 57 10.41 -29.33 6.45
CA SER A 57 9.52 -28.61 7.34
C SER A 57 9.73 -27.10 7.24
N PHE A 58 8.79 -26.34 7.78
CA PHE A 58 8.95 -24.89 7.91
C PHE A 58 10.15 -24.55 8.82
N GLU A 59 10.36 -25.33 9.86
CA GLU A 59 11.46 -25.16 10.81
C GLU A 59 12.82 -25.36 10.12
N ASP A 60 12.95 -26.34 9.22
CA ASP A 60 14.15 -26.50 8.40
C ASP A 60 14.38 -25.29 7.50
N PHE A 61 13.32 -24.81 6.86
CA PHE A 61 13.39 -23.62 6.00
C PHE A 61 13.79 -22.37 6.77
N ALA A 62 13.21 -22.14 7.94
CA ALA A 62 13.51 -20.97 8.75
C ALA A 62 14.96 -20.95 9.25
N LYS A 63 15.56 -22.13 9.48
CA LYS A 63 16.98 -22.29 9.81
C LYS A 63 17.90 -22.03 8.63
N GLN A 64 17.56 -22.57 7.45
CA GLN A 64 18.41 -22.45 6.26
C GLN A 64 18.30 -21.08 5.60
N VAL A 65 17.11 -20.48 5.58
CA VAL A 65 16.81 -19.25 4.83
C VAL A 65 16.52 -18.10 5.80
N PRO A 66 17.51 -17.25 6.14
CA PRO A 66 17.27 -16.13 7.03
C PRO A 66 16.38 -15.08 6.38
N VAL A 67 15.67 -14.31 7.22
CA VAL A 67 14.88 -13.17 6.77
C VAL A 67 15.79 -12.10 6.21
N ARG A 68 15.45 -11.58 5.02
CA ARG A 68 16.26 -10.58 4.32
C ARG A 68 15.43 -9.42 3.80
N ASP A 69 15.99 -8.23 3.84
CA ASP A 69 15.50 -7.10 3.05
C ASP A 69 16.15 -7.05 1.66
N TYR A 70 15.83 -6.00 0.90
CA TYR A 70 16.31 -5.86 -0.48
C TYR A 70 17.84 -5.78 -0.57
N GLU A 71 18.50 -5.07 0.34
CA GLU A 71 19.95 -4.90 0.29
C GLU A 71 20.65 -6.24 0.53
N GLN A 72 20.10 -7.04 1.44
CA GLN A 72 20.64 -8.36 1.77
C GLN A 72 20.41 -9.39 0.65
N LEU A 73 19.39 -9.22 -0.20
CA LEU A 73 19.17 -10.04 -1.41
C LEU A 73 19.85 -9.47 -2.67
N LYS A 74 20.45 -8.29 -2.59
CA LYS A 74 20.91 -7.53 -3.75
C LYS A 74 21.89 -8.31 -4.62
N SER A 75 22.78 -9.11 -4.03
CA SER A 75 23.75 -9.91 -4.78
C SER A 75 23.11 -10.90 -5.75
N TYR A 76 21.97 -11.50 -5.39
CA TYR A 76 21.20 -12.35 -6.29
C TYR A 76 20.40 -11.53 -7.30
N ILE A 77 19.76 -10.45 -6.83
CA ILE A 77 18.95 -9.56 -7.68
C ILE A 77 19.80 -8.95 -8.80
N ASP A 78 21.03 -8.52 -8.50
CA ASP A 78 21.95 -7.95 -9.48
C ASP A 78 22.27 -8.94 -10.61
N LYS A 79 22.45 -10.23 -10.30
CA LYS A 79 22.61 -11.30 -11.32
C LYS A 79 21.37 -11.45 -12.18
N VAL A 80 20.17 -11.43 -11.57
CA VAL A 80 18.91 -11.48 -12.34
C VAL A 80 18.79 -10.25 -13.25
N VAL A 81 19.14 -9.06 -12.76
CA VAL A 81 19.14 -7.81 -13.52
C VAL A 81 20.21 -7.81 -14.62
N ALA A 82 21.32 -8.52 -14.44
CA ALA A 82 22.32 -8.78 -15.47
C ALA A 82 21.81 -9.75 -16.57
N GLY A 83 20.64 -10.36 -16.36
CA GLY A 83 20.00 -11.26 -17.32
C GLY A 83 20.37 -12.72 -17.13
N GLU A 84 20.98 -13.11 -16.01
CA GLU A 84 21.22 -14.51 -15.67
C GLU A 84 19.89 -15.23 -15.35
N SER A 85 19.76 -16.49 -15.78
CA SER A 85 18.58 -17.32 -15.49
C SER A 85 18.79 -18.19 -14.25
N ASP A 86 17.68 -18.69 -13.69
CA ASP A 86 17.70 -19.72 -12.65
C ASP A 86 18.45 -19.29 -11.37
N ILE A 87 18.46 -17.99 -11.07
CA ILE A 87 19.11 -17.44 -9.87
C ILE A 87 18.19 -17.51 -8.66
N LEU A 88 17.12 -16.71 -8.66
CA LEU A 88 16.14 -16.60 -7.58
C LEU A 88 14.88 -17.44 -7.84
N TRP A 89 14.52 -17.59 -9.11
CA TRP A 89 13.41 -18.40 -9.60
C TRP A 89 13.81 -19.04 -10.92
N ILE A 90 13.08 -20.08 -11.34
CA ILE A 90 13.34 -20.77 -12.62
C ILE A 90 13.19 -19.82 -13.82
N GLY A 91 14.11 -19.91 -14.76
CA GLY A 91 14.17 -19.05 -15.95
C GLY A 91 14.50 -17.59 -15.63
N LYS A 92 14.01 -16.68 -16.48
CA LYS A 92 14.16 -15.22 -16.33
C LYS A 92 12.79 -14.59 -16.01
N PRO A 93 12.74 -13.50 -15.23
CA PRO A 93 11.50 -12.75 -15.06
C PRO A 93 11.06 -12.10 -16.38
N LEU A 94 9.74 -11.88 -16.52
CA LEU A 94 9.17 -11.15 -17.65
C LEU A 94 9.43 -9.64 -17.52
N TYR A 95 9.36 -9.13 -16.29
CA TYR A 95 9.56 -7.72 -16.00
C TYR A 95 10.36 -7.53 -14.71
N PHE A 96 10.94 -6.34 -14.58
CA PHE A 96 11.27 -5.75 -13.30
C PHE A 96 10.31 -4.62 -12.98
N ALA A 97 9.70 -4.68 -11.80
CA ALA A 97 9.04 -3.53 -11.23
C ALA A 97 10.08 -2.64 -10.54
N LYS A 98 10.24 -1.41 -11.05
CA LYS A 98 11.11 -0.38 -10.48
C LYS A 98 10.40 0.32 -9.32
N THR A 99 10.99 0.29 -8.13
CA THR A 99 10.47 1.03 -6.97
C THR A 99 11.52 2.00 -6.41
N SER A 100 11.05 3.14 -5.90
CA SER A 100 11.87 4.21 -5.31
C SER A 100 11.99 3.96 -3.81
N GLY A 101 13.04 3.29 -3.32
CA GLY A 101 12.99 2.87 -1.92
C GLY A 101 14.22 2.30 -1.25
N THR A 102 15.44 2.69 -1.62
CA THR A 102 16.62 2.33 -0.82
C THR A 102 17.65 3.45 -0.71
N THR A 103 18.52 3.32 0.30
CA THR A 103 19.77 4.07 0.45
C THR A 103 20.74 3.85 -0.72
N SER A 104 20.58 2.75 -1.49
CA SER A 104 21.46 2.33 -2.59
C SER A 104 20.91 2.61 -3.99
N GLY A 105 19.70 3.16 -4.13
CA GLY A 105 19.10 3.54 -5.41
C GLY A 105 17.70 2.96 -5.66
N ALA A 106 17.41 2.61 -6.91
CA ALA A 106 16.13 2.00 -7.30
C ALA A 106 16.14 0.49 -7.00
N LYS A 107 15.03 -0.04 -6.46
CA LYS A 107 14.84 -1.49 -6.35
C LYS A 107 14.32 -2.05 -7.65
N TYR A 108 14.78 -3.25 -8.00
CA TYR A 108 14.32 -4.04 -9.14
C TYR A 108 13.67 -5.31 -8.63
N ILE A 109 12.33 -5.30 -8.53
CA ILE A 109 11.57 -6.45 -8.06
C ILE A 109 11.19 -7.33 -9.25
N PRO A 110 11.59 -8.61 -9.30
CA PRO A 110 11.26 -9.49 -10.42
C PRO A 110 9.76 -9.80 -10.48
N LEU A 111 9.21 -9.85 -11.69
CA LEU A 111 7.86 -10.33 -12.00
C LEU A 111 7.98 -11.44 -13.05
N THR A 112 7.70 -12.66 -12.63
CA THR A 112 7.80 -13.89 -13.44
C THR A 112 6.50 -14.17 -14.20
N ALA A 113 6.57 -15.06 -15.19
CA ALA A 113 5.38 -15.56 -15.90
C ALA A 113 4.38 -16.26 -14.96
N GLU A 114 4.85 -16.83 -13.84
CA GLU A 114 3.99 -17.49 -12.85
C GLU A 114 3.34 -16.52 -11.86
N SER A 115 4.01 -15.44 -11.48
CA SER A 115 3.50 -14.46 -10.51
C SER A 115 2.52 -13.47 -11.14
N MET A 116 2.78 -13.02 -12.36
CA MET A 116 2.00 -11.97 -13.03
C MET A 116 0.49 -12.28 -13.11
N PRO A 117 0.04 -13.51 -13.45
CA PRO A 117 -1.39 -13.84 -13.47
C PRO A 117 -2.10 -13.62 -12.12
N PHE A 118 -1.41 -13.74 -10.99
CA PHE A 118 -2.01 -13.57 -9.67
C PHE A 118 -2.36 -12.10 -9.38
N HIS A 119 -1.56 -11.13 -9.84
CA HIS A 119 -1.92 -9.71 -9.73
C HIS A 119 -3.21 -9.39 -10.47
N ILE A 120 -3.34 -9.89 -11.71
CA ILE A 120 -4.51 -9.64 -12.57
C ILE A 120 -5.74 -10.36 -12.01
N LYS A 121 -5.58 -11.61 -11.57
CA LYS A 121 -6.65 -12.40 -10.97
C LYS A 121 -7.15 -11.77 -9.67
N ALA A 122 -6.26 -11.27 -8.81
CA ALA A 122 -6.65 -10.64 -7.55
C ALA A 122 -7.47 -9.36 -7.76
N ALA A 123 -7.00 -8.44 -8.62
CA ALA A 123 -7.73 -7.22 -8.94
C ALA A 123 -9.12 -7.52 -9.54
N LYS A 124 -9.20 -8.50 -10.46
CA LYS A 124 -10.48 -8.96 -11.02
C LYS A 124 -11.38 -9.56 -9.94
N ASN A 125 -10.83 -10.41 -9.08
CA ASN A 125 -11.59 -11.11 -8.05
C ASN A 125 -12.14 -10.15 -7.00
N ALA A 126 -11.46 -9.06 -6.67
CA ALA A 126 -11.98 -8.03 -5.78
C ALA A 126 -13.30 -7.44 -6.30
N ILE A 127 -13.35 -7.06 -7.59
CA ILE A 127 -14.56 -6.57 -8.25
C ILE A 127 -15.66 -7.64 -8.28
N LEU A 128 -15.28 -8.89 -8.60
CA LEU A 128 -16.22 -10.01 -8.64
C LEU A 128 -16.79 -10.35 -7.26
N SER A 129 -16.01 -10.22 -6.18
CA SER A 129 -16.50 -10.40 -4.81
C SER A 129 -17.56 -9.35 -4.47
N TYR A 130 -17.31 -8.08 -4.80
CA TYR A 130 -18.29 -7.01 -4.63
C TYR A 130 -19.59 -7.30 -5.39
N ILE A 131 -19.51 -7.72 -6.67
CA ILE A 131 -20.70 -8.10 -7.46
C ILE A 131 -21.43 -9.28 -6.83
N HIS A 132 -20.70 -10.26 -6.28
CA HIS A 132 -21.30 -11.44 -5.67
C HIS A 132 -22.09 -11.09 -4.41
N GLU A 133 -21.52 -10.27 -3.55
CA GLU A 133 -22.12 -9.90 -2.26
C GLU A 133 -23.28 -8.92 -2.44
N THR A 134 -23.08 -7.86 -3.23
CA THR A 134 -24.08 -6.79 -3.37
C THR A 134 -25.14 -7.08 -4.43
N GLY A 135 -24.84 -7.98 -5.37
CA GLY A 135 -25.64 -8.16 -6.59
C GLY A 135 -25.59 -6.95 -7.55
N ASN A 136 -24.83 -5.90 -7.24
CA ASN A 136 -24.68 -4.72 -8.07
C ASN A 136 -23.61 -4.98 -9.14
N ALA A 137 -24.02 -4.93 -10.40
CA ALA A 137 -23.13 -5.05 -11.55
C ALA A 137 -23.34 -3.91 -12.56
N ASP A 138 -24.09 -2.87 -12.20
CA ASP A 138 -24.52 -1.84 -13.17
C ASP A 138 -23.36 -0.96 -13.63
N PHE A 139 -22.28 -0.93 -12.87
CA PHE A 139 -21.06 -0.18 -13.18
C PHE A 139 -20.27 -0.75 -14.38
N VAL A 140 -20.51 -2.00 -14.79
CA VAL A 140 -19.71 -2.68 -15.84
C VAL A 140 -19.95 -2.11 -17.25
N ASP A 141 -21.05 -1.38 -17.45
CA ASP A 141 -21.41 -0.82 -18.75
C ASP A 141 -20.83 0.58 -18.98
N GLY A 142 -20.40 1.27 -17.91
CA GLY A 142 -19.81 2.60 -18.00
C GLY A 142 -18.31 2.61 -18.28
N LYS A 143 -17.73 3.81 -18.18
CA LYS A 143 -16.30 4.05 -18.29
C LYS A 143 -15.64 3.86 -16.92
N MET A 144 -14.46 3.26 -16.93
CA MET A 144 -13.63 3.06 -15.75
C MET A 144 -12.32 3.81 -15.92
N ILE A 145 -11.84 4.45 -14.85
CA ILE A 145 -10.50 5.05 -14.82
C ILE A 145 -9.63 4.35 -13.79
N PHE A 146 -8.36 4.14 -14.15
CA PHE A 146 -7.30 3.83 -13.18
C PHE A 146 -6.21 4.90 -13.28
N LEU A 147 -6.12 5.76 -12.27
CA LEU A 147 -5.08 6.76 -12.11
C LEU A 147 -3.76 6.05 -11.75
N GLN A 148 -2.90 5.90 -12.75
CA GLN A 148 -1.71 5.04 -12.68
C GLN A 148 -0.42 5.74 -13.17
N GLY A 149 0.72 5.10 -12.92
CA GLY A 149 2.00 5.49 -13.51
C GLY A 149 2.06 5.27 -15.02
N SER A 150 3.13 5.77 -15.66
CA SER A 150 3.35 5.57 -17.10
C SER A 150 3.37 4.08 -17.47
N PRO A 151 2.69 3.67 -18.56
CA PRO A 151 2.70 2.30 -19.07
C PRO A 151 3.92 2.02 -19.95
N GLU A 152 4.76 3.03 -20.21
CA GLU A 152 6.02 2.86 -20.93
C GLU A 152 6.96 1.93 -20.18
N MET A 153 7.69 1.15 -20.97
CA MET A 153 8.64 0.19 -20.47
C MET A 153 9.98 0.49 -21.10
N GLU A 154 11.01 0.47 -20.26
CA GLU A 154 12.39 0.38 -20.71
C GLU A 154 12.76 -1.11 -20.85
N GLU A 155 13.88 -1.39 -21.49
CA GLU A 155 14.44 -2.74 -21.53
C GLU A 155 15.85 -2.72 -20.95
N LYS A 156 16.15 -3.70 -20.10
CA LYS A 156 17.48 -3.87 -19.50
C LYS A 156 17.86 -5.34 -19.61
N ASN A 157 18.92 -5.63 -20.36
CA ASN A 157 19.46 -6.97 -20.55
C ASN A 157 18.42 -8.02 -20.99
N GLY A 158 17.52 -7.65 -21.92
CA GLY A 158 16.48 -8.54 -22.43
C GLY A 158 15.23 -8.68 -21.54
N ILE A 159 15.16 -7.92 -20.44
CA ILE A 159 14.02 -7.93 -19.50
C ILE A 159 13.39 -6.54 -19.46
N LYS A 160 12.06 -6.48 -19.54
CA LYS A 160 11.31 -5.22 -19.54
C LYS A 160 11.30 -4.61 -18.14
N LEU A 161 11.37 -3.29 -18.05
CA LEU A 161 11.44 -2.53 -16.80
C LEU A 161 10.34 -1.48 -16.79
N GLY A 162 9.58 -1.39 -15.69
CA GLY A 162 8.56 -0.37 -15.55
C GLY A 162 8.01 -0.28 -14.13
N ARG A 163 7.04 0.60 -13.90
CA ARG A 163 6.28 0.60 -12.63
C ARG A 163 5.22 -0.50 -12.69
N LEU A 164 4.91 -1.15 -11.56
CA LEU A 164 3.89 -2.22 -11.53
C LEU A 164 2.56 -1.76 -12.13
N SER A 165 2.10 -0.54 -11.79
CA SER A 165 0.85 0.02 -12.31
C SER A 165 0.88 0.27 -13.82
N GLY A 166 2.06 0.51 -14.41
CA GLY A 166 2.25 0.56 -15.86
C GLY A 166 2.25 -0.84 -16.48
N ILE A 167 2.95 -1.80 -15.87
CA ILE A 167 3.06 -3.20 -16.35
C ILE A 167 1.68 -3.86 -16.45
N VAL A 168 0.84 -3.73 -15.42
CA VAL A 168 -0.51 -4.33 -15.41
C VAL A 168 -1.42 -3.77 -16.50
N ALA A 169 -1.15 -2.56 -17.02
CA ALA A 169 -1.94 -1.97 -18.10
C ALA A 169 -1.87 -2.79 -19.40
N HIS A 170 -0.77 -3.51 -19.63
CA HIS A 170 -0.57 -4.38 -20.80
C HIS A 170 -1.38 -5.68 -20.72
N TYR A 171 -1.87 -6.04 -19.53
CA TYR A 171 -2.66 -7.24 -19.29
C TYR A 171 -4.17 -7.01 -19.36
N VAL A 172 -4.62 -5.77 -19.58
CA VAL A 172 -6.04 -5.45 -19.73
C VAL A 172 -6.54 -5.98 -21.08
N PRO A 173 -7.52 -6.91 -21.10
CA PRO A 173 -8.07 -7.45 -22.34
C PRO A 173 -8.59 -6.37 -23.29
N LYS A 174 -8.38 -6.52 -24.60
CA LYS A 174 -8.78 -5.55 -25.63
C LYS A 174 -10.25 -5.12 -25.55
N TYR A 175 -11.15 -6.03 -25.19
CA TYR A 175 -12.58 -5.71 -25.07
C TYR A 175 -12.89 -4.77 -23.88
N LEU A 176 -12.06 -4.76 -22.82
CA LEU A 176 -12.18 -3.84 -21.69
C LEU A 176 -11.46 -2.51 -21.94
N GLN A 177 -10.48 -2.48 -22.85
CA GLN A 177 -9.73 -1.25 -23.17
C GLN A 177 -10.65 -0.13 -23.70
N LYS A 178 -11.71 -0.46 -24.44
CA LYS A 178 -12.68 0.54 -24.93
C LYS A 178 -13.41 1.28 -23.81
N ASN A 179 -13.56 0.66 -22.64
CA ASN A 179 -14.22 1.27 -21.49
C ASN A 179 -13.22 1.96 -20.54
N ARG A 180 -11.92 1.85 -20.81
CA ARG A 180 -10.87 2.30 -19.91
C ARG A 180 -10.34 3.68 -20.28
N LEU A 181 -10.18 4.52 -19.27
CA LEU A 181 -9.53 5.81 -19.32
C LEU A 181 -8.36 5.87 -18.29
N PRO A 182 -7.43 6.82 -18.45
CA PRO A 182 -7.28 7.69 -19.63
C PRO A 182 -6.65 6.94 -20.81
N SER A 183 -6.61 7.59 -21.96
CA SER A 183 -5.96 7.08 -23.17
C SER A 183 -4.48 6.73 -22.92
N TRP A 184 -3.90 5.90 -23.80
CA TRP A 184 -2.48 5.56 -23.72
C TRP A 184 -1.59 6.82 -23.74
N LYS A 185 -1.89 7.73 -24.66
CA LYS A 185 -1.18 9.01 -24.83
C LYS A 185 -1.18 9.81 -23.53
N THR A 186 -2.34 9.98 -22.90
CA THR A 186 -2.46 10.72 -21.64
C THR A 186 -1.78 9.98 -20.48
N ASN A 187 -1.78 8.64 -20.51
CA ASN A 187 -1.07 7.84 -19.53
C ASN A 187 0.47 7.99 -19.58
N CYS A 188 1.04 8.30 -20.74
CA CYS A 188 2.47 8.55 -20.94
C CYS A 188 2.95 9.94 -20.51
N ILE A 189 2.05 10.87 -20.14
CA ILE A 189 2.46 12.20 -19.66
C ILE A 189 3.25 12.04 -18.35
N GLU A 190 4.50 12.53 -18.32
CA GLU A 190 5.37 12.44 -17.15
C GLU A 190 5.00 13.42 -16.04
N ASP A 191 4.78 14.69 -16.41
CA ASP A 191 4.38 15.73 -15.46
C ASP A 191 2.98 15.41 -14.92
N TRP A 192 2.90 15.24 -13.61
CA TRP A 192 1.69 14.72 -12.99
C TRP A 192 0.53 15.71 -13.00
N GLU A 193 0.79 17.01 -12.87
CA GLU A 193 -0.28 18.02 -12.91
C GLU A 193 -0.87 18.12 -14.32
N THR A 194 0.00 18.24 -15.33
CA THR A 194 -0.38 18.22 -16.75
C THR A 194 -1.13 16.94 -17.11
N LYS A 195 -0.68 15.80 -16.58
CA LYS A 195 -1.36 14.51 -16.77
C LYS A 195 -2.78 14.56 -16.22
N VAL A 196 -2.97 15.04 -14.98
CA VAL A 196 -4.31 15.08 -14.39
C VAL A 196 -5.21 16.08 -15.10
N ASP A 197 -4.69 17.20 -15.59
CA ASP A 197 -5.47 18.13 -16.43
C ASP A 197 -5.95 17.46 -17.73
N ALA A 198 -5.06 16.73 -18.42
CA ALA A 198 -5.45 15.96 -19.61
C ALA A 198 -6.48 14.85 -19.27
N ILE A 199 -6.36 14.20 -18.11
CA ILE A 199 -7.34 13.22 -17.64
C ILE A 199 -8.70 13.88 -17.40
N VAL A 200 -8.73 15.05 -16.78
CA VAL A 200 -9.97 15.82 -16.58
C VAL A 200 -10.63 16.09 -17.92
N GLU A 201 -9.89 16.57 -18.92
CA GLU A 201 -10.45 16.79 -20.27
C GLU A 201 -11.05 15.52 -20.89
N GLU A 202 -10.35 14.38 -20.82
CA GLU A 202 -10.83 13.13 -21.41
C GLU A 202 -12.08 12.56 -20.71
N THR A 203 -12.21 12.81 -19.42
CA THR A 203 -13.24 12.19 -18.57
C THR A 203 -14.46 13.08 -18.34
N PHE A 204 -14.34 14.40 -18.49
CA PHE A 204 -15.35 15.38 -18.05
C PHE A 204 -16.76 15.13 -18.61
N HIS A 205 -16.86 14.65 -19.85
CA HIS A 205 -18.13 14.37 -20.52
C HIS A 205 -18.49 12.87 -20.60
N GLN A 206 -17.76 12.02 -19.87
CA GLN A 206 -17.91 10.57 -19.94
C GLN A 206 -18.84 10.05 -18.84
N ASN A 207 -19.52 8.94 -19.12
CA ASN A 207 -20.27 8.20 -18.12
C ASN A 207 -19.32 7.37 -17.22
N MET A 208 -18.66 8.03 -16.27
CA MET A 208 -17.75 7.38 -15.33
C MET A 208 -18.54 6.59 -14.29
N THR A 209 -18.25 5.29 -14.16
CA THR A 209 -18.91 4.39 -13.19
C THR A 209 -17.95 3.86 -12.13
N VAL A 210 -16.69 3.61 -12.52
CA VAL A 210 -15.63 3.13 -11.62
C VAL A 210 -14.45 4.08 -11.66
N ILE A 211 -13.99 4.49 -10.49
CA ILE A 211 -12.80 5.32 -10.33
C ILE A 211 -11.82 4.56 -9.45
N SER A 212 -10.60 4.39 -9.92
CA SER A 212 -9.56 3.67 -9.20
C SER A 212 -8.26 4.42 -9.15
N GLY A 213 -7.54 4.33 -8.04
CA GLY A 213 -6.24 4.96 -7.86
C GLY A 213 -5.85 5.10 -6.39
N ILE A 214 -4.72 5.76 -6.16
CA ILE A 214 -4.31 6.15 -4.82
C ILE A 214 -5.21 7.32 -4.37
N PRO A 215 -5.79 7.28 -3.16
CA PRO A 215 -6.66 8.33 -2.65
C PRO A 215 -6.16 9.77 -2.87
N SER A 216 -4.90 10.08 -2.57
CA SER A 216 -4.36 11.44 -2.78
C SER A 216 -4.40 11.90 -4.25
N TRP A 217 -4.21 10.99 -5.21
CA TRP A 217 -4.28 11.31 -6.64
C TRP A 217 -5.70 11.52 -7.11
N VAL A 218 -6.62 10.69 -6.63
CA VAL A 218 -8.03 10.75 -6.97
C VAL A 218 -8.65 12.02 -6.37
N GLN A 219 -8.22 12.43 -5.17
CA GLN A 219 -8.63 13.71 -4.58
C GLN A 219 -8.26 14.87 -5.49
N MET A 220 -7.00 14.96 -5.95
CA MET A 220 -6.56 16.05 -6.84
C MET A 220 -7.36 16.09 -8.15
N TYR A 221 -7.67 14.90 -8.71
CA TYR A 221 -8.54 14.78 -9.88
C TYR A 221 -9.96 15.27 -9.60
N PHE A 222 -10.56 14.92 -8.45
CA PHE A 222 -11.88 15.38 -8.04
C PHE A 222 -11.93 16.89 -7.79
N GLU A 223 -10.89 17.46 -7.17
CA GLU A 223 -10.77 18.90 -6.95
C GLU A 223 -10.73 19.67 -8.29
N LYS A 224 -9.92 19.22 -9.25
CA LYS A 224 -9.87 19.82 -10.59
C LYS A 224 -11.20 19.68 -11.35
N LEU A 225 -11.88 18.53 -11.25
CA LEU A 225 -13.22 18.36 -11.81
C LEU A 225 -14.22 19.33 -11.21
N LYS A 226 -14.25 19.45 -9.88
CA LYS A 226 -15.15 20.36 -9.16
C LYS A 226 -14.91 21.82 -9.51
N ILE A 227 -13.65 22.23 -9.63
CA ILE A 227 -13.28 23.59 -10.09
C ILE A 227 -13.83 23.84 -11.49
N LYS A 228 -13.68 22.87 -12.40
CA LYS A 228 -14.11 23.00 -13.79
C LYS A 228 -15.63 22.95 -13.97
N SER A 229 -16.33 22.07 -13.23
CA SER A 229 -17.78 21.87 -13.38
C SER A 229 -18.61 22.82 -12.51
N ASN A 230 -18.02 23.36 -11.43
CA ASN A 230 -18.73 23.99 -10.31
C ASN A 230 -19.83 23.09 -9.69
N LEU A 231 -19.70 21.77 -9.85
CA LEU A 231 -20.62 20.76 -9.35
C LEU A 231 -19.86 19.72 -8.50
N PRO A 232 -20.51 19.08 -7.51
CA PRO A 232 -20.00 17.85 -6.90
C PRO A 232 -19.71 16.78 -7.97
N VAL A 233 -18.67 15.97 -7.75
CA VAL A 233 -18.25 14.94 -8.73
C VAL A 233 -19.34 13.90 -8.97
N GLY A 234 -20.13 13.56 -7.95
CA GLY A 234 -21.26 12.63 -8.07
C GLY A 234 -22.40 13.17 -8.94
N ASP A 235 -22.56 14.49 -9.05
CA ASP A 235 -23.56 15.12 -9.94
C ASP A 235 -23.06 15.20 -11.38
N LEU A 236 -21.76 15.45 -11.56
CA LEU A 236 -21.09 15.39 -12.86
C LEU A 236 -21.11 13.96 -13.41
N PHE A 237 -20.75 12.98 -12.59
CA PHE A 237 -20.73 11.56 -12.91
C PHE A 237 -21.83 10.82 -12.16
N LYS A 238 -23.08 10.99 -12.61
CA LYS A 238 -24.28 10.44 -11.96
C LYS A 238 -24.20 8.95 -11.65
N ASN A 239 -23.54 8.16 -12.50
CA ASN A 239 -23.42 6.71 -12.34
C ASN A 239 -22.13 6.26 -11.65
N PHE A 240 -21.30 7.18 -11.15
CA PHE A 240 -20.12 6.83 -10.35
C PHE A 240 -20.58 6.18 -9.04
N ASN A 241 -20.30 4.89 -8.88
CA ASN A 241 -20.84 4.13 -7.74
C ASN A 241 -19.85 3.13 -7.13
N LEU A 242 -18.61 3.07 -7.64
CA LEU A 242 -17.58 2.21 -7.07
C LEU A 242 -16.20 2.88 -7.10
N PHE A 243 -15.61 3.07 -5.93
CA PHE A 243 -14.25 3.57 -5.75
C PHE A 243 -13.30 2.42 -5.36
N ILE A 244 -12.26 2.17 -6.17
CA ILE A 244 -11.30 1.10 -5.89
C ILE A 244 -9.94 1.70 -5.55
N TYR A 245 -9.47 1.49 -4.33
CA TYR A 245 -8.27 2.14 -3.83
C TYR A 245 -7.25 1.15 -3.29
N GLY A 246 -6.02 1.61 -3.17
CA GLY A 246 -4.95 0.86 -2.56
C GLY A 246 -3.72 1.73 -2.39
N GLY A 247 -2.74 1.19 -1.69
CA GLY A 247 -1.48 1.89 -1.43
C GLY A 247 -1.54 2.82 -0.23
N VAL A 248 -2.63 3.50 0.11
CA VAL A 248 -2.73 4.24 1.39
C VAL A 248 -4.04 3.95 2.10
N ASN A 249 -4.02 4.15 3.42
CA ASN A 249 -5.23 4.15 4.22
C ASN A 249 -6.19 5.23 3.69
N TYR A 250 -7.41 4.82 3.37
CA TYR A 250 -8.43 5.72 2.82
C TYR A 250 -9.21 6.46 3.91
N GLU A 251 -9.26 5.94 5.14
CA GLU A 251 -10.06 6.55 6.22
C GLU A 251 -9.78 8.04 6.46
N PRO A 252 -8.53 8.54 6.44
CA PRO A 252 -8.25 9.97 6.59
C PRO A 252 -8.84 10.83 5.45
N TYR A 253 -9.01 10.25 4.26
CA TYR A 253 -9.51 10.93 3.07
C TYR A 253 -11.03 10.84 2.92
N ARG A 254 -11.69 9.92 3.64
CA ARG A 254 -13.09 9.55 3.44
C ARG A 254 -14.03 10.76 3.51
N SER A 255 -13.91 11.61 4.52
CA SER A 255 -14.77 12.79 4.68
C SER A 255 -14.62 13.78 3.52
N LYS A 256 -13.39 14.09 3.12
CA LYS A 256 -13.09 14.96 1.97
C LYS A 256 -13.63 14.37 0.67
N PHE A 257 -13.48 13.06 0.47
CA PHE A 257 -14.03 12.36 -0.69
C PHE A 257 -15.54 12.44 -0.75
N GLU A 258 -16.23 12.12 0.35
CA GLU A 258 -17.70 12.21 0.44
C GLU A 258 -18.18 13.65 0.17
N GLN A 259 -17.46 14.67 0.64
CA GLN A 259 -17.75 16.08 0.35
C GLN A 259 -17.52 16.46 -1.13
N LEU A 260 -16.42 16.00 -1.74
CA LEU A 260 -16.10 16.27 -3.15
C LEU A 260 -17.09 15.57 -4.10
N VAL A 261 -17.50 14.35 -3.74
CA VAL A 261 -18.46 13.55 -4.50
C VAL A 261 -19.89 14.03 -4.25
N GLY A 262 -20.19 14.56 -3.07
CA GLY A 262 -21.53 14.99 -2.67
C GLY A 262 -22.43 13.86 -2.16
N ARG A 263 -21.92 12.63 -2.12
CA ARG A 263 -22.61 11.44 -1.59
C ARG A 263 -21.62 10.33 -1.27
N LYS A 264 -22.09 9.34 -0.50
CA LYS A 264 -21.36 8.09 -0.26
C LYS A 264 -21.32 7.24 -1.53
N VAL A 265 -20.18 6.59 -1.72
CA VAL A 265 -19.90 5.67 -2.83
C VAL A 265 -19.24 4.44 -2.24
N ASP A 266 -19.66 3.26 -2.70
CA ASP A 266 -19.08 1.99 -2.25
C ASP A 266 -17.60 1.93 -2.60
N SER A 267 -16.84 1.20 -1.80
CA SER A 267 -15.39 1.18 -1.96
C SER A 267 -14.79 -0.20 -1.76
N ILE A 268 -13.71 -0.48 -2.50
CA ILE A 268 -12.94 -1.72 -2.39
C ILE A 268 -11.49 -1.35 -2.11
N GLU A 269 -11.00 -1.76 -0.94
CA GLU A 269 -9.59 -1.69 -0.59
C GLU A 269 -8.79 -2.83 -1.24
N LEU A 270 -7.61 -2.51 -1.77
CA LEU A 270 -6.64 -3.45 -2.31
C LEU A 270 -5.29 -3.29 -1.61
N PHE A 271 -4.60 -4.41 -1.37
CA PHE A 271 -3.22 -4.45 -0.88
C PHE A 271 -2.25 -5.09 -1.89
N PRO A 272 -1.92 -4.37 -2.99
CA PRO A 272 -0.87 -4.77 -3.92
C PRO A 272 0.49 -4.13 -3.58
N ALA A 273 1.56 -4.84 -3.91
CA ALA A 273 2.93 -4.34 -3.97
C ALA A 273 3.64 -4.91 -5.22
N SER A 274 4.83 -4.40 -5.53
CA SER A 274 5.67 -4.95 -6.61
C SER A 274 6.04 -6.41 -6.37
N GLU A 275 6.12 -6.80 -5.11
CA GLU A 275 6.45 -8.14 -4.66
C GLU A 275 5.28 -9.14 -4.72
N GLY A 276 4.04 -8.66 -4.84
CA GLY A 276 2.86 -9.52 -4.88
C GLY A 276 1.54 -8.79 -4.67
N PHE A 277 0.42 -9.47 -4.92
CA PHE A 277 -0.91 -8.98 -4.55
C PHE A 277 -1.40 -9.76 -3.34
N PHE A 278 -1.42 -9.12 -2.17
CA PHE A 278 -1.53 -9.82 -0.89
C PHE A 278 -2.98 -9.99 -0.43
N ALA A 279 -3.80 -8.94 -0.50
CA ALA A 279 -5.16 -8.97 0.01
C ALA A 279 -6.10 -8.01 -0.76
N TYR A 280 -7.40 -8.27 -0.71
CA TYR A 280 -8.42 -7.33 -1.16
C TYR A 280 -9.65 -7.39 -0.26
N GLN A 281 -10.42 -6.31 -0.20
CA GLN A 281 -11.69 -6.24 0.50
C GLN A 281 -12.72 -7.11 -0.24
N ASP A 282 -13.12 -8.22 0.38
CA ASP A 282 -14.06 -9.20 -0.18
C ASP A 282 -15.50 -8.95 0.26
N SER A 283 -15.72 -8.07 1.22
CA SER A 283 -17.02 -7.75 1.81
C SER A 283 -17.20 -6.24 2.06
N GLN A 284 -18.42 -5.75 1.90
CA GLN A 284 -18.83 -4.38 2.21
C GLN A 284 -19.30 -4.23 3.67
N THR A 285 -19.55 -5.34 4.37
CA THR A 285 -20.01 -5.34 5.77
C THR A 285 -18.94 -5.77 6.77
N GLU A 286 -18.04 -6.66 6.36
CA GLU A 286 -16.92 -7.10 7.21
C GLU A 286 -15.75 -6.12 7.12
N LYS A 287 -15.08 -5.88 8.25
CA LYS A 287 -13.87 -5.06 8.27
C LYS A 287 -12.73 -5.80 7.55
N GLY A 288 -11.81 -5.01 6.99
CA GLY A 288 -10.51 -5.42 6.43
C GLY A 288 -10.58 -6.27 5.17
N MET A 289 -9.43 -6.83 4.80
CA MET A 289 -9.19 -7.47 3.51
C MET A 289 -8.91 -8.95 3.66
N LEU A 290 -9.48 -9.77 2.77
CA LEU A 290 -9.20 -11.19 2.66
C LEU A 290 -7.76 -11.42 2.20
N LEU A 291 -6.94 -12.08 3.03
CA LEU A 291 -5.58 -12.45 2.69
C LEU A 291 -5.57 -13.59 1.65
N LEU A 292 -4.85 -13.40 0.55
CA LEU A 292 -4.80 -14.35 -0.56
C LEU A 292 -3.76 -15.43 -0.29
N LEU A 293 -4.23 -16.58 0.21
CA LEU A 293 -3.36 -17.70 0.60
C LEU A 293 -3.01 -18.65 -0.56
N ASN A 294 -3.63 -18.49 -1.72
CA ASN A 294 -3.42 -19.35 -2.90
C ASN A 294 -2.96 -18.54 -4.12
N SER A 295 -2.02 -17.62 -3.91
CA SER A 295 -1.53 -16.66 -4.91
C SER A 295 -0.06 -16.87 -5.30
N GLY A 296 0.51 -18.05 -5.03
CA GLY A 296 1.94 -18.31 -5.26
C GLY A 296 2.86 -17.58 -4.26
N ILE A 297 2.30 -17.19 -3.11
CA ILE A 297 3.00 -16.52 -2.02
C ILE A 297 2.81 -17.36 -0.75
N PHE A 298 3.92 -17.75 -0.13
CA PHE A 298 3.96 -18.28 1.22
C PHE A 298 4.25 -17.13 2.18
N TYR A 299 3.43 -17.03 3.24
CA TYR A 299 3.50 -15.96 4.22
C TYR A 299 4.06 -16.46 5.53
N GLU A 300 4.91 -15.61 6.11
CA GLU A 300 5.42 -15.76 7.46
C GLU A 300 5.24 -14.43 8.19
N PHE A 301 5.19 -14.51 9.51
CA PHE A 301 4.86 -13.38 10.36
C PHE A 301 5.85 -13.31 11.51
N ILE A 302 6.32 -12.11 11.81
CA ILE A 302 7.11 -11.82 13.01
C ILE A 302 6.33 -10.77 13.79
N LYS A 303 6.12 -10.94 15.09
CA LYS A 303 5.45 -9.90 15.89
C LYS A 303 6.24 -8.60 15.80
N ALA A 304 5.55 -7.48 15.62
CA ALA A 304 6.20 -6.22 15.28
C ALA A 304 7.13 -5.71 16.40
N ASP A 305 6.78 -5.96 17.65
CA ASP A 305 7.56 -5.65 18.86
C ASP A 305 8.79 -6.57 19.03
N GLU A 306 8.72 -7.81 18.55
CA GLU A 306 9.81 -8.77 18.60
C GLU A 306 10.79 -8.63 17.41
N PHE A 307 10.43 -7.92 16.35
CA PHE A 307 11.17 -7.94 15.08
C PHE A 307 12.66 -7.57 15.17
N PHE A 308 13.03 -6.67 16.08
CA PHE A 308 14.42 -6.21 16.26
C PHE A 308 15.20 -6.99 17.32
N THR A 309 14.60 -8.02 17.92
CA THR A 309 15.27 -8.90 18.88
C THR A 309 16.30 -9.81 18.18
N GLU A 310 17.22 -10.37 18.97
CA GLU A 310 18.17 -11.37 18.49
C GLU A 310 17.42 -12.70 18.25
N ASN A 311 17.18 -13.04 16.99
CA ASN A 311 16.41 -14.22 16.54
C ASN A 311 14.90 -14.16 16.80
N PRO A 312 14.18 -13.24 16.13
CA PRO A 312 12.73 -13.15 16.29
C PRO A 312 12.03 -14.43 15.85
N LYS A 313 10.99 -14.84 16.58
CA LYS A 313 10.20 -16.03 16.20
C LYS A 313 9.44 -15.74 14.90
N ARG A 314 9.64 -16.61 13.90
CA ARG A 314 8.87 -16.63 12.66
C ARG A 314 7.67 -17.55 12.83
N LEU A 315 6.50 -17.03 12.49
CA LEU A 315 5.21 -17.68 12.65
C LEU A 315 4.61 -17.97 11.29
N THR A 316 3.91 -19.09 11.17
CA THR A 316 3.10 -19.39 9.98
C THR A 316 1.66 -18.90 10.17
N ILE A 317 0.83 -18.99 9.12
CA ILE A 317 -0.60 -18.65 9.20
C ILE A 317 -1.36 -19.40 10.30
N ARG A 318 -0.83 -20.55 10.79
CA ARG A 318 -1.44 -21.34 11.87
C ARG A 318 -1.32 -20.66 13.24
N GLU A 319 -0.29 -19.85 13.43
CA GLU A 319 0.13 -19.35 14.75
C GLU A 319 -0.23 -17.88 14.99
N VAL A 320 -0.88 -17.22 14.02
CA VAL A 320 -1.22 -15.81 14.13
C VAL A 320 -2.44 -15.59 15.03
N GLU A 321 -2.42 -14.46 15.72
CA GLU A 321 -3.45 -14.03 16.66
C GLU A 321 -4.17 -12.78 16.13
N ILE A 322 -5.43 -12.65 16.49
CA ILE A 322 -6.23 -11.47 16.14
C ILE A 322 -5.76 -10.28 16.98
N ASN A 323 -5.77 -9.08 16.39
CA ASN A 323 -5.35 -7.81 16.99
C ASN A 323 -3.86 -7.71 17.38
N VAL A 324 -3.02 -8.64 16.92
CA VAL A 324 -1.56 -8.55 17.03
C VAL A 324 -0.99 -8.00 15.73
N SER A 325 -0.04 -7.07 15.84
CA SER A 325 0.66 -6.49 14.69
C SER A 325 1.86 -7.35 14.31
N TYR A 326 1.97 -7.70 13.04
CA TYR A 326 3.01 -8.56 12.48
C TYR A 326 3.71 -7.87 11.32
N VAL A 327 5.04 -8.04 11.23
CA VAL A 327 5.81 -7.78 10.02
C VAL A 327 5.51 -8.89 9.01
N LEU A 328 5.15 -8.49 7.79
CA LEU A 328 4.85 -9.43 6.72
C LEU A 328 6.13 -9.88 6.02
N ILE A 329 6.44 -11.17 6.12
CA ILE A 329 7.56 -11.82 5.44
C ILE A 329 7.00 -12.74 4.35
N ILE A 330 7.60 -12.73 3.17
CA ILE A 330 7.06 -13.48 2.01
C ILE A 330 8.12 -14.33 1.32
N SER A 331 7.68 -15.49 0.85
CA SER A 331 8.38 -16.28 -0.16
C SER A 331 7.47 -16.45 -1.38
N THR A 332 7.96 -16.18 -2.58
CA THR A 332 7.11 -15.97 -3.77
C THR A 332 7.57 -16.78 -4.97
N ASN A 333 6.64 -17.09 -5.86
CA ASN A 333 6.93 -17.60 -7.20
C ASN A 333 7.52 -16.53 -8.16
N ALA A 334 7.93 -15.39 -7.62
CA ALA A 334 8.75 -14.39 -8.29
C ALA A 334 10.24 -14.47 -7.87
N GLY A 335 10.60 -15.34 -6.93
CA GLY A 335 11.98 -15.55 -6.48
C GLY A 335 12.40 -14.71 -5.27
N LEU A 336 11.47 -14.05 -4.60
CA LEU A 336 11.73 -13.49 -3.26
C LEU A 336 11.59 -14.59 -2.22
N TRP A 337 12.55 -14.72 -1.31
CA TRP A 337 12.61 -15.79 -0.31
C TRP A 337 12.85 -15.21 1.08
N ALA A 338 11.98 -15.55 2.05
CA ALA A 338 11.98 -14.98 3.40
C ALA A 338 12.14 -13.44 3.37
N TYR A 339 11.50 -12.80 2.40
CA TYR A 339 11.73 -11.40 2.09
C TYR A 339 10.86 -10.50 2.96
N ASN A 340 11.50 -9.56 3.65
CA ASN A 340 10.85 -8.51 4.41
C ASN A 340 10.42 -7.37 3.47
N ILE A 341 9.11 -7.28 3.20
CA ILE A 341 8.56 -6.18 2.39
C ILE A 341 8.52 -4.84 3.15
N GLY A 342 8.66 -4.89 4.47
CA GLY A 342 8.66 -3.76 5.38
C GLY A 342 7.28 -3.26 5.80
N ASP A 343 6.19 -3.88 5.37
CA ASP A 343 4.83 -3.58 5.82
C ASP A 343 4.49 -4.36 7.09
N THR A 344 3.66 -3.75 7.93
CA THR A 344 3.04 -4.41 9.09
C THR A 344 1.54 -4.57 8.88
N ILE A 345 0.99 -5.68 9.34
CA ILE A 345 -0.43 -6.04 9.24
C ILE A 345 -0.94 -6.54 10.58
N ALA A 346 -2.25 -6.48 10.80
CA ALA A 346 -2.89 -7.16 11.92
C ALA A 346 -4.06 -8.01 11.43
N PHE A 347 -4.24 -9.19 12.02
CA PHE A 347 -5.41 -10.01 11.75
C PHE A 347 -6.60 -9.48 12.53
N ILE A 348 -7.74 -9.42 11.87
CA ILE A 348 -9.03 -9.06 12.47
C ILE A 348 -10.01 -10.24 12.45
N SER A 349 -9.71 -11.27 11.65
CA SER A 349 -10.39 -12.56 11.64
C SER A 349 -9.43 -13.64 11.14
N THR A 350 -9.60 -14.87 11.60
CA THR A 350 -8.92 -16.07 11.09
C THR A 350 -9.89 -17.02 10.37
N LYS A 351 -11.17 -16.65 10.26
CA LYS A 351 -12.22 -17.44 9.59
C LYS A 351 -13.19 -16.54 8.80
N PRO A 352 -12.90 -16.23 7.53
CA PRO A 352 -11.61 -16.43 6.86
C PRO A 352 -10.54 -15.47 7.40
N TYR A 353 -9.29 -15.69 7.00
CA TYR A 353 -8.18 -14.82 7.39
C TYR A 353 -8.33 -13.42 6.77
N ARG A 354 -8.68 -12.44 7.60
CA ARG A 354 -8.78 -11.03 7.21
C ARG A 354 -7.76 -10.19 7.94
N ILE A 355 -7.17 -9.26 7.21
CA ILE A 355 -6.11 -8.39 7.70
C ILE A 355 -6.47 -6.92 7.51
N ILE A 356 -5.82 -6.07 8.29
CA ILE A 356 -5.69 -4.63 8.04
C ILE A 356 -4.20 -4.30 7.96
N VAL A 357 -3.83 -3.33 7.13
CA VAL A 357 -2.46 -2.81 7.12
C VAL A 357 -2.30 -1.85 8.29
N THR A 358 -1.32 -2.09 9.15
CA THR A 358 -1.07 -1.28 10.36
C THR A 358 0.04 -0.26 10.17
N GLY A 359 0.83 -0.36 9.10
CA GLY A 359 1.90 0.59 8.78
C GLY A 359 3.11 -0.09 8.14
N ARG A 360 4.30 0.41 8.48
CA ARG A 360 5.59 -0.13 8.04
C ARG A 360 6.57 -0.23 9.19
N ILE A 361 7.35 -1.31 9.19
CA ILE A 361 8.31 -1.61 10.26
C ILE A 361 9.49 -0.65 10.32
N LYS A 362 9.81 0.10 9.25
CA LYS A 362 10.87 1.14 9.24
C LYS A 362 10.32 2.57 9.42
N HIS A 363 9.00 2.75 9.51
CA HIS A 363 8.35 4.04 9.75
C HIS A 363 7.81 4.07 11.19
N TYR A 364 8.74 4.13 12.14
CA TYR A 364 8.53 4.49 13.54
C TYR A 364 9.48 5.63 13.93
N ILE A 365 9.16 6.45 14.92
CA ILE A 365 10.13 7.30 15.63
C ILE A 365 10.58 6.48 16.83
N SER A 366 11.88 6.18 16.92
CA SER A 366 12.50 5.67 18.15
C SER A 366 13.81 6.40 18.39
N ALA A 367 13.76 7.73 18.23
CA ALA A 367 14.91 8.57 18.55
C ALA A 367 15.19 8.59 20.06
N PHE A 368 14.20 8.22 20.87
CA PHE A 368 14.24 8.25 22.34
C PHE A 368 13.80 6.91 22.97
N GLY A 369 13.56 5.86 22.19
CA GLY A 369 13.14 4.52 22.66
C GLY A 369 11.62 4.29 22.68
N GLU A 370 10.82 5.20 22.13
CA GLU A 370 9.36 5.24 22.19
C GLU A 370 8.63 4.38 21.16
N HIS A 371 9.29 4.04 20.06
CA HIS A 371 8.74 3.24 18.95
C HIS A 371 7.38 3.76 18.43
N VAL A 372 7.19 5.08 18.35
CA VAL A 372 5.96 5.71 17.87
C VAL A 372 5.73 5.37 16.39
N ILE A 373 4.58 4.78 16.06
CA ILE A 373 4.26 4.34 14.69
C ILE A 373 3.30 5.27 13.96
N GLY A 374 3.24 5.14 12.62
CA GLY A 374 2.36 5.94 11.75
C GLY A 374 0.90 5.97 12.17
N LYS A 375 0.37 4.81 12.59
CA LYS A 375 -1.01 4.70 13.06
C LYS A 375 -1.29 5.57 14.29
N GLU A 376 -0.35 5.66 15.23
CA GLU A 376 -0.52 6.40 16.48
C GLU A 376 -0.56 7.91 16.21
N VAL A 377 0.35 8.40 15.37
CA VAL A 377 0.39 9.82 14.99
C VAL A 377 -0.83 10.21 14.15
N GLU A 378 -1.26 9.36 13.22
CA GLU A 378 -2.49 9.58 12.43
C GLU A 378 -3.73 9.63 13.34
N ASN A 379 -3.85 8.67 14.27
CA ASN A 379 -4.99 8.61 15.18
C ASN A 379 -4.99 9.78 16.19
N ALA A 380 -3.82 10.18 16.70
CA ALA A 380 -3.71 11.33 17.60
C ALA A 380 -4.17 12.62 16.92
N LEU A 381 -3.75 12.84 15.67
CA LEU A 381 -4.22 14.00 14.90
C LEU A 381 -5.72 13.91 14.62
N GLN A 382 -6.22 12.73 14.25
CA GLN A 382 -7.64 12.52 13.98
C GLN A 382 -8.51 12.85 15.19
N ILE A 383 -8.15 12.37 16.38
CA ILE A 383 -8.86 12.66 17.63
C ILE A 383 -8.77 14.16 17.97
N ALA A 384 -7.63 14.79 17.68
CA ALA A 384 -7.46 16.22 17.92
C ALA A 384 -8.41 17.07 17.08
N ILE A 385 -8.62 16.72 15.80
CA ILE A 385 -9.51 17.46 14.88
C ILE A 385 -10.99 17.07 14.98
N LEU A 386 -11.31 15.87 15.50
CA LEU A 386 -12.68 15.37 15.55
C LEU A 386 -13.60 16.33 16.33
N GLY A 387 -14.72 16.72 15.70
CA GLY A 387 -15.70 17.64 16.29
C GLY A 387 -15.29 19.11 16.28
N THR A 388 -14.21 19.47 15.58
CA THR A 388 -13.73 20.86 15.43
C THR A 388 -13.86 21.33 13.98
N TYR A 389 -13.62 22.62 13.73
CA TYR A 389 -13.54 23.17 12.37
C TYR A 389 -12.12 23.05 11.75
N ILE A 390 -11.15 22.51 12.51
CA ILE A 390 -9.75 22.38 12.12
C ILE A 390 -9.64 21.37 10.98
N SER A 391 -8.85 21.69 9.96
CA SER A 391 -8.63 20.85 8.79
C SER A 391 -7.15 20.85 8.43
N VAL A 392 -6.62 19.67 8.14
CA VAL A 392 -5.20 19.44 7.82
C VAL A 392 -5.09 18.92 6.39
N ASN A 393 -4.28 19.59 5.57
CA ASN A 393 -3.99 19.16 4.21
C ASN A 393 -2.95 18.03 4.19
N GLU A 394 -1.84 18.21 4.91
CA GLU A 394 -0.75 17.26 4.97
C GLU A 394 0.07 17.46 6.26
N PHE A 395 0.73 16.41 6.73
CA PHE A 395 1.60 16.50 7.91
C PHE A 395 2.72 15.47 7.91
N THR A 396 3.79 15.76 8.65
CA THR A 396 4.84 14.80 9.02
C THR A 396 5.32 15.06 10.45
N VAL A 397 5.88 14.05 11.09
CA VAL A 397 6.47 14.15 12.44
C VAL A 397 7.95 13.80 12.39
N ALA A 398 8.79 14.61 13.04
CA ALA A 398 10.22 14.35 13.15
C ALA A 398 10.71 14.60 14.59
N PRO A 399 11.71 13.85 15.07
CA PRO A 399 12.32 14.12 16.36
C PRO A 399 13.18 15.39 16.31
N GLN A 400 13.19 16.18 17.38
CA GLN A 400 14.20 17.19 17.67
C GLN A 400 15.03 16.70 18.86
N ILE A 401 16.19 16.12 18.57
CA ILE A 401 17.05 15.46 19.57
C ILE A 401 17.87 16.50 20.35
N ASN A 402 18.35 17.55 19.68
CA ASN A 402 19.23 18.56 20.27
C ASN A 402 18.64 19.97 20.09
N PRO A 403 17.55 20.31 20.80
CA PRO A 403 16.96 21.65 20.70
C PRO A 403 17.92 22.71 21.28
N LYS A 404 17.84 23.95 20.77
CA LYS A 404 18.64 25.08 21.28
C LYS A 404 18.39 25.38 22.76
N SER A 405 17.21 25.02 23.27
CA SER A 405 16.81 25.19 24.66
C SER A 405 15.70 24.19 25.03
N GLY A 406 15.76 23.66 26.25
CA GLY A 406 14.75 22.73 26.79
C GLY A 406 15.02 21.26 26.45
N LEU A 407 14.06 20.40 26.79
CA LEU A 407 14.14 18.96 26.52
C LEU A 407 13.86 18.63 25.04
N PRO A 408 14.38 17.49 24.54
CA PRO A 408 14.02 16.96 23.23
C PRO A 408 12.50 16.76 23.07
N TYR A 409 12.02 16.78 21.83
CA TYR A 409 10.58 16.70 21.53
C TYR A 409 10.28 16.09 20.16
N HIS A 410 9.02 15.71 19.95
CA HIS A 410 8.49 15.47 18.61
C HIS A 410 7.97 16.77 18.01
N GLU A 411 8.45 17.09 16.82
CA GLU A 411 8.00 18.23 16.04
C GLU A 411 6.99 17.77 15.00
N TRP A 412 5.79 18.33 15.09
CA TRP A 412 4.68 18.09 14.20
C TRP A 412 4.61 19.20 13.18
N LEU A 413 5.00 18.90 11.95
CA LEU A 413 4.94 19.83 10.85
C LEU A 413 3.60 19.64 10.16
N ILE A 414 2.73 20.65 10.23
CA ILE A 414 1.33 20.55 9.79
C ILE A 414 1.02 21.68 8.81
N GLU A 415 0.56 21.30 7.62
CA GLU A 415 -0.05 22.23 6.66
C GLU A 415 -1.55 22.25 6.91
N PHE A 416 -2.04 23.33 7.50
CA PHE A 416 -3.46 23.51 7.79
C PHE A 416 -4.20 24.05 6.56
N ASP A 417 -5.44 23.59 6.41
CA ASP A 417 -6.46 24.26 5.59
C ASP A 417 -7.26 25.24 6.45
N SER A 418 -7.66 24.78 7.64
CA SER A 418 -8.30 25.58 8.69
C SER A 418 -7.51 25.41 9.99
N GLU A 419 -6.98 26.51 10.51
CA GLU A 419 -6.08 26.51 11.67
C GLU A 419 -6.85 26.48 13.00
N PRO A 420 -6.29 25.84 14.06
CA PRO A 420 -6.82 26.00 15.42
C PRO A 420 -6.67 27.44 15.92
N GLU A 421 -7.67 27.92 16.66
CA GLU A 421 -7.60 29.19 17.41
C GLU A 421 -6.47 29.17 18.46
N ASP A 422 -6.27 28.02 19.11
CA ASP A 422 -5.24 27.80 20.11
C ASP A 422 -4.37 26.58 19.73
N LEU A 423 -3.14 26.87 19.28
CA LEU A 423 -2.16 25.85 18.90
C LEU A 423 -1.62 25.08 20.10
N GLU A 424 -1.50 25.69 21.26
CA GLU A 424 -0.96 25.03 22.44
C GLU A 424 -1.96 24.02 22.98
N ALA A 425 -3.24 24.40 23.05
CA ALA A 425 -4.31 23.47 23.39
C ALA A 425 -4.43 22.32 22.38
N PHE A 426 -4.26 22.62 21.08
CA PHE A 426 -4.26 21.59 20.04
C PHE A 426 -3.07 20.64 20.17
N ALA A 427 -1.86 21.16 20.44
CA ALA A 427 -0.67 20.37 20.68
C ALA A 427 -0.81 19.47 21.91
N LEU A 428 -1.36 20.00 23.01
CA LEU A 428 -1.60 19.25 24.23
C LEU A 428 -2.62 18.10 24.03
N LYS A 429 -3.65 18.33 23.20
CA LYS A 429 -4.63 17.29 22.85
C LYS A 429 -3.99 16.14 22.07
N ILE A 430 -3.12 16.47 21.10
CA ILE A 430 -2.33 15.46 20.36
C ILE A 430 -1.41 14.71 21.32
N ASP A 431 -0.64 15.41 22.15
CA ASP A 431 0.29 14.80 23.12
C ASP A 431 -0.42 13.85 24.08
N THR A 432 -1.55 14.29 24.66
CA THR A 432 -2.37 13.48 25.57
C THR A 432 -2.85 12.20 24.87
N THR A 433 -3.27 12.32 23.61
CA THR A 433 -3.74 11.17 22.83
C THR A 433 -2.59 10.24 22.47
N MET A 434 -1.39 10.76 22.19
CA MET A 434 -0.18 9.96 21.99
C MET A 434 0.17 9.17 23.25
N ARG A 435 0.15 9.82 24.42
CA ARG A 435 0.45 9.19 25.72
C ARG A 435 -0.53 8.09 26.09
N GLN A 436 -1.80 8.22 25.71
CA GLN A 436 -2.81 7.17 25.92
C GLN A 436 -2.61 5.95 25.03
N GLN A 437 -1.99 6.13 23.85
CA GLN A 437 -1.80 5.06 22.87
C GLN A 437 -0.47 4.33 23.04
N ASN A 438 0.58 5.05 23.45
CA ASN A 438 1.94 4.54 23.50
C ASN A 438 2.53 4.74 24.89
N VAL A 439 2.64 3.63 25.64
CA VAL A 439 3.14 3.61 27.02
C VAL A 439 4.60 4.08 27.12
N TYR A 440 5.45 3.72 26.15
CA TYR A 440 6.85 4.17 26.12
C TYR A 440 6.96 5.68 25.89
N TYR A 441 6.14 6.24 25.01
CA TYR A 441 6.06 7.69 24.82
C TYR A 441 5.60 8.40 26.11
N ASP A 442 4.58 7.87 26.80
CA ASP A 442 4.12 8.42 28.09
C ASP A 442 5.19 8.36 29.19
N ASP A 443 5.94 7.26 29.28
CA ASP A 443 7.03 7.10 30.24
C ASP A 443 8.14 8.12 30.01
N LEU A 444 8.48 8.42 28.74
CA LEU A 444 9.50 9.43 28.41
C LEU A 444 9.04 10.85 28.75
N ILE A 445 7.75 11.17 28.59
CA ILE A 445 7.18 12.46 28.99
C ILE A 445 7.14 12.57 30.53
N LYS A 446 6.66 11.54 31.24
CA LYS A 446 6.63 11.51 32.72
C LYS A 446 8.02 11.55 33.34
N GLY A 447 8.97 10.86 32.71
CA GLY A 447 10.38 10.82 33.11
C GLY A 447 11.16 12.09 32.79
N ASN A 448 10.54 13.13 32.20
CA ASN A 448 11.19 14.35 31.73
C ASN A 448 12.37 14.07 30.77
N VAL A 449 12.30 12.99 29.98
CA VAL A 449 13.22 12.72 28.89
C VAL A 449 12.78 13.47 27.63
N LEU A 450 11.46 13.55 27.42
CA LEU A 450 10.82 14.37 26.41
C LEU A 450 10.00 15.48 27.06
N ARG A 451 9.87 16.60 26.36
CA ARG A 451 8.79 17.55 26.59
C ARG A 451 7.62 17.29 25.64
N THR A 452 6.47 17.88 25.95
CA THR A 452 5.29 17.94 25.10
C THR A 452 5.64 18.33 23.66
N ILE A 453 4.91 17.76 22.70
CA ILE A 453 5.10 18.02 21.27
C ILE A 453 5.12 19.51 20.93
N ILE A 454 5.81 19.85 19.84
CA ILE A 454 5.78 21.20 19.26
C ILE A 454 5.13 21.12 17.88
N ILE A 455 4.22 22.03 17.58
CA ILE A 455 3.62 22.17 16.26
C ILE A 455 4.31 23.29 15.50
N THR A 456 4.82 22.96 14.31
CA THR A 456 5.38 23.92 13.36
C THR A 456 4.43 24.03 12.17
N LYS A 457 3.92 25.23 11.92
CA LYS A 457 3.04 25.48 10.77
C LYS A 457 3.83 25.41 9.48
N VAL A 458 3.35 24.61 8.55
CA VAL A 458 3.89 24.52 7.20
C VAL A 458 3.11 25.47 6.30
N ALA A 459 3.82 26.29 5.54
CA ALA A 459 3.21 27.20 4.58
C ALA A 459 2.39 26.42 3.54
N LYS A 460 1.35 27.05 2.99
CA LYS A 460 0.52 26.45 1.95
C LYS A 460 1.37 25.97 0.77
N ASN A 461 1.16 24.73 0.35
CA ASN A 461 1.95 23.98 -0.63
C ASN A 461 3.37 23.60 -0.18
N GLY A 462 3.73 23.70 1.10
CA GLY A 462 5.08 23.39 1.59
C GLY A 462 5.49 21.95 1.30
N PHE A 463 4.60 20.99 1.59
CA PHE A 463 4.84 19.58 1.29
C PHE A 463 4.89 19.30 -0.22
N LYS A 464 4.06 19.99 -0.99
CA LYS A 464 4.07 19.92 -2.46
C LYS A 464 5.41 20.40 -3.02
N ASN A 465 5.93 21.51 -2.52
CA ASN A 465 7.24 22.08 -2.89
C ASN A 465 8.38 21.15 -2.50
N TYR A 466 8.33 20.54 -1.32
CA TYR A 466 9.30 19.52 -0.91
C TYR A 466 9.32 18.35 -1.88
N MET A 467 8.16 17.76 -2.16
CA MET A 467 8.05 16.64 -3.11
C MET A 467 8.56 17.03 -4.51
N LYS A 468 8.35 18.29 -4.92
CA LYS A 468 8.87 18.82 -6.19
C LYS A 468 10.39 18.89 -6.21
N SER A 469 10.99 19.41 -5.13
CA SER A 469 12.45 19.60 -5.01
C SER A 469 13.22 18.29 -5.12
N ILE A 470 12.65 17.19 -4.61
CA ILE A 470 13.25 15.86 -4.67
C ILE A 470 12.85 15.06 -5.93
N GLY A 471 12.17 15.69 -6.89
CA GLY A 471 11.71 15.06 -8.13
C GLY A 471 10.69 13.94 -7.92
N LYS A 472 9.98 13.96 -6.78
CA LYS A 472 8.96 12.95 -6.41
C LYS A 472 7.54 13.51 -6.41
N LEU A 473 7.34 14.75 -6.84
CA LEU A 473 6.02 15.31 -7.09
C LEU A 473 5.41 14.59 -8.29
N GLY A 474 4.37 13.79 -8.03
CA GLY A 474 3.83 12.86 -9.03
C GLY A 474 4.51 11.48 -9.00
N GLY A 475 3.73 10.44 -9.30
CA GLY A 475 4.15 9.04 -9.19
C GLY A 475 3.98 8.47 -7.76
N GLN A 476 4.08 7.13 -7.61
CA GLN A 476 3.72 6.31 -6.41
C GLN A 476 4.53 6.60 -5.13
N ASN A 477 5.16 7.76 -5.03
CA ASN A 477 5.96 8.23 -3.90
C ASN A 477 5.03 8.82 -2.84
N LYS A 478 5.12 8.33 -1.61
CA LYS A 478 4.35 8.85 -0.48
C LYS A 478 5.25 9.68 0.40
N LEU A 479 4.73 10.79 0.93
CA LEU A 479 5.40 11.51 1.99
C LEU A 479 5.40 10.63 3.26
N PRO A 480 6.55 10.42 3.91
CA PRO A 480 6.60 9.77 5.21
C PRO A 480 5.79 10.55 6.25
N ARG A 481 4.84 9.88 6.91
CA ARG A 481 4.03 10.44 8.02
C ARG A 481 4.86 10.78 9.25
N LEU A 482 5.98 10.09 9.38
CA LEU A 482 6.99 10.34 10.38
C LEU A 482 8.34 9.86 9.86
N SER A 483 9.41 10.42 10.42
CA SER A 483 10.80 10.08 10.05
C SER A 483 11.70 10.07 11.28
N ASN A 484 12.73 9.23 11.28
CA ASN A 484 13.79 9.26 12.31
C ASN A 484 14.84 10.34 12.03
N ASP A 485 14.86 10.90 10.83
CA ASP A 485 15.71 12.03 10.47
C ASP A 485 14.89 13.31 10.29
N ARG A 486 15.59 14.44 10.22
CA ARG A 486 14.98 15.76 10.09
C ARG A 486 15.00 16.30 8.66
N LYS A 487 15.35 15.52 7.63
CA LYS A 487 15.52 16.05 6.26
C LYS A 487 14.26 16.75 5.73
N ILE A 488 13.09 16.17 6.00
CA ILE A 488 11.80 16.75 5.62
C ILE A 488 11.50 17.97 6.48
N ALA A 489 11.69 17.85 7.80
CA ALA A 489 11.43 18.92 8.75
C ALA A 489 12.28 20.17 8.46
N ASP A 490 13.57 19.97 8.23
CA ASP A 490 14.53 21.04 7.96
C ASP A 490 14.20 21.74 6.64
N PHE A 491 13.77 21.01 5.59
CA PHE A 491 13.32 21.65 4.35
C PHE A 491 12.06 22.51 4.54
N LEU A 492 11.11 22.04 5.34
CA LEU A 492 9.84 22.73 5.56
C LEU A 492 9.95 23.92 6.52
N THR A 493 11.09 24.05 7.22
CA THR A 493 11.38 25.10 8.18
C THR A 493 12.46 26.08 7.71
N MET A 494 12.96 25.89 6.48
CA MET A 494 13.71 26.89 5.71
C MET A 494 12.76 27.95 5.15
#